data_AF-A0A9Q1C490-F1
#
_entry.id   AF-A0A9Q1C490-F1
#
_cell.length_a   1.000
_cell.length_b   1.000
_cell.length_c   1.000
_cell.angle_alpha   90.00
_cell.angle_beta   90.00
_cell.angle_gamma   90.00
#
_symmetry.space_group_name_H-M   'P 1'
#
loop_
_entity.id
_entity.type
_entity.pdbx_description
1 polymer ?
#
loop_
_entity_poly.entity_id
_entity_poly.type
_entity_poly.pdbx_seq_one_letter_code
_entity_poly.pdbx_strand_id
1 'polypeptide(L)'
;MVDIGLNPFQVGILKCLEPVTIFTTSPIWGSIADKFNVRKGLLILCALGSALCFPLVILVPPVNLLETDEVENTSMRDMQVRNFSDVYGPSGQYLNVSENPGLVNREEWKPSIFTQASLITFTLIGILTLIDNIFVAGFLPLLDSSTMELCRRYPGTSYGGQRWLGAFAVVVFSPIAGFLFDWFENSDINLGDTYFLHSKYLPSFVLFTILMLVSVIPVCLMEVLPSKASPSISRELLVLFKDLHIVLTFVLFIVVGMCKGIVVAFLFIYLEELKASSMLMSLSLVITCLAETPCLIASGKVIEKLGYEVVFASGLFAYIVRLLGYSLLENPWMVLLIEPLHGVCYGLIWPCCTEYANHIAPEGMSSTLQSLAHAAKAGVGTIA
;
A
#
# COMPACT_ATOMS: atom_id res chain seq x y z
N MET A 1 -2.88 -14.34 3.05
CA MET A 1 -2.74 -14.21 4.54
C MET A 1 -3.79 -15.02 5.28
N VAL A 2 -4.98 -15.24 4.71
CA VAL A 2 -5.89 -16.28 5.22
C VAL A 2 -5.27 -17.66 5.03
N ASP A 3 -4.55 -17.85 3.92
CA ASP A 3 -3.84 -19.09 3.55
C ASP A 3 -2.76 -19.52 4.54
N ILE A 4 -2.28 -18.61 5.40
CA ILE A 4 -1.24 -18.88 6.43
C ILE A 4 -1.84 -19.12 7.83
N GLY A 5 -3.16 -19.23 7.96
CA GLY A 5 -3.81 -19.52 9.25
C GLY A 5 -4.33 -18.30 10.02
N LEU A 6 -4.26 -17.09 9.47
CA LEU A 6 -4.81 -15.91 10.12
C LEU A 6 -6.31 -15.78 9.82
N ASN A 7 -7.08 -15.43 10.84
CA ASN A 7 -8.50 -15.16 10.65
C ASN A 7 -8.70 -13.82 9.89
N PRO A 8 -9.84 -13.62 9.20
CA PRO A 8 -10.09 -12.39 8.43
C PRO A 8 -10.00 -11.11 9.26
N PHE A 9 -10.35 -11.17 10.56
CA PHE A 9 -10.26 -10.04 11.47
C PHE A 9 -8.81 -9.61 11.73
N GLN A 10 -7.90 -10.55 11.96
CA GLN A 10 -6.45 -10.33 12.08
C GLN A 10 -5.88 -9.74 10.79
N VAL A 11 -6.26 -10.28 9.63
CA VAL A 11 -5.84 -9.73 8.33
C VAL A 11 -6.33 -8.28 8.16
N GLY A 12 -7.56 -7.99 8.58
CA GLY A 12 -8.10 -6.63 8.62
C GLY A 12 -7.27 -5.68 9.47
N ILE A 13 -6.90 -6.09 10.69
CA ILE A 13 -6.03 -5.30 11.57
C ILE A 13 -4.67 -5.04 10.92
N LEU A 14 -4.04 -6.05 10.33
CA LEU A 14 -2.74 -5.90 9.64
C LEU A 14 -2.83 -4.90 8.48
N LYS A 15 -3.90 -4.94 7.68
CA LYS A 15 -4.12 -3.97 6.60
C LYS A 15 -4.30 -2.54 7.12
N CYS A 16 -4.91 -2.37 8.29
CA CYS A 16 -5.07 -1.04 8.92
C CYS A 16 -3.76 -0.46 9.47
N LEU A 17 -2.71 -1.27 9.69
CA LEU A 17 -1.43 -0.78 10.22
C LEU A 17 -0.76 0.23 9.29
N GLU A 18 -0.81 0.00 7.98
CA GLU A 18 -0.16 0.87 6.98
C GLU A 18 -0.67 2.32 7.07
N PRO A 19 -1.98 2.60 6.90
CA PRO A 19 -2.45 3.98 6.92
C PRO A 19 -2.32 4.62 8.31
N VAL A 20 -2.41 3.84 9.41
CA VAL A 20 -2.19 4.37 10.77
C VAL A 20 -0.73 4.82 10.93
N THR A 21 0.20 4.04 10.41
CA THR A 21 1.63 4.36 10.43
C THR A 21 1.94 5.56 9.55
N ILE A 22 1.33 5.65 8.37
CA ILE A 22 1.44 6.82 7.48
C ILE A 22 0.97 8.09 8.20
N PHE A 23 -0.20 8.05 8.85
CA PHE A 23 -0.75 9.20 9.56
C PHE A 23 0.20 9.70 10.66
N THR A 24 0.75 8.79 11.46
CA THR A 24 1.57 9.12 12.63
C THR A 24 3.03 9.44 12.29
N THR A 25 3.63 8.68 11.38
CA THR A 25 5.07 8.68 11.14
C THR A 25 5.48 9.62 10.01
N SER A 26 4.64 9.76 8.98
CA SER A 26 4.98 10.60 7.82
C SER A 26 5.32 12.04 8.20
N PRO A 27 4.53 12.76 9.04
CA PRO A 27 4.84 14.13 9.47
C PRO A 27 6.15 14.24 10.25
N ILE A 28 6.53 13.18 10.99
CA ILE A 28 7.78 13.12 11.75
C ILE A 28 8.97 13.11 10.78
N TRP A 29 8.93 12.26 9.75
CA TRP A 29 9.98 12.22 8.73
C TRP A 29 10.14 13.55 8.00
N GLY A 30 9.04 14.17 7.57
CA GLY A 30 9.07 15.48 6.91
C GLY A 30 9.68 16.56 7.81
N SER A 31 9.30 16.58 9.09
CA SER A 31 9.83 17.55 10.06
C SER A 31 11.32 17.36 10.34
N ILE A 32 11.79 16.11 10.46
CA ILE A 32 13.22 15.81 10.64
C ILE A 32 14.00 16.21 9.37
N ALA A 33 13.48 15.88 8.19
CA ALA A 33 14.12 16.19 6.92
C ALA A 33 14.38 17.69 6.77
N ASP A 34 13.37 18.52 7.09
CA ASP A 34 13.42 19.97 6.95
C ASP A 34 14.21 20.65 8.08
N LYS A 35 14.06 20.17 9.34
CA LYS A 35 14.77 20.75 10.50
C LYS A 35 16.28 20.55 10.42
N PHE A 36 16.73 19.38 9.99
CA PHE A 36 18.15 19.02 9.95
C PHE A 36 18.76 19.09 8.55
N ASN A 37 17.94 19.33 7.51
CA ASN A 37 18.37 19.36 6.11
C ASN A 37 19.06 18.06 5.65
N VAL A 38 18.57 16.91 6.14
CA VAL A 38 19.15 15.57 5.92
C VAL A 38 18.31 14.71 4.97
N ARG A 39 17.53 15.33 4.08
CA ARG A 39 16.55 14.65 3.21
C ARG A 39 17.13 13.45 2.44
N LYS A 40 18.33 13.60 1.85
CA LYS A 40 19.03 12.51 1.15
C LYS A 40 19.29 11.31 2.07
N GLY A 41 19.85 11.57 3.25
CA GLY A 41 20.17 10.53 4.23
C GLY A 41 18.92 9.79 4.68
N LEU A 42 17.80 10.50 4.87
CA LEU A 42 16.52 9.89 5.23
C LEU A 42 15.92 9.04 4.10
N LEU A 43 16.02 9.46 2.85
CA LEU A 43 15.58 8.65 1.70
C LEU A 43 16.38 7.33 1.61
N ILE A 44 17.69 7.40 1.77
CA ILE A 44 18.57 6.21 1.79
C ILE A 44 18.22 5.32 2.98
N LEU A 45 18.03 5.91 4.16
CA LEU A 45 17.63 5.18 5.38
C LEU A 45 16.30 4.46 5.19
N CYS A 46 15.30 5.12 4.62
CA CYS A 46 13.99 4.52 4.38
C CYS A 46 14.07 3.40 3.34
N ALA A 47 14.83 3.60 2.25
CA ALA A 47 15.00 2.59 1.21
C ALA A 47 15.72 1.34 1.74
N LEU A 48 16.84 1.51 2.46
CA LEU A 48 17.59 0.41 3.04
C LEU A 48 16.83 -0.27 4.20
N GLY A 49 16.14 0.52 5.02
CA GLY A 49 15.30 0.01 6.11
C GLY A 49 14.20 -0.89 5.58
N SER A 50 13.46 -0.47 4.55
CA SER A 50 12.42 -1.29 3.93
C SER A 50 12.99 -2.51 3.19
N ALA A 51 14.11 -2.35 2.46
CA ALA A 51 14.81 -3.47 1.82
C ALA A 51 15.28 -4.55 2.80
N LEU A 52 15.57 -4.18 4.05
CA LEU A 52 15.98 -5.11 5.10
C LEU A 52 14.78 -5.69 5.85
N CYS A 53 13.79 -4.86 6.21
CA CYS A 53 12.71 -5.25 7.12
C CYS A 53 11.59 -6.04 6.44
N PHE A 54 11.14 -5.63 5.24
CA PHE A 54 10.02 -6.28 4.57
C PHE A 54 10.28 -7.77 4.25
N PRO A 55 11.46 -8.15 3.73
CA PRO A 55 11.75 -9.56 3.45
C PRO A 55 11.80 -10.45 4.70
N LEU A 56 12.05 -9.90 5.90
CA LEU A 56 12.07 -10.69 7.14
C LEU A 56 10.71 -11.31 7.47
N VAL A 57 9.61 -10.80 6.88
CA VAL A 57 8.28 -11.40 7.01
C VAL A 57 8.28 -12.86 6.53
N ILE A 58 9.14 -13.21 5.56
CA ILE A 58 9.27 -14.59 5.09
C ILE A 58 9.76 -15.54 6.19
N LEU A 59 10.51 -15.03 7.18
CA LEU A 59 11.10 -15.85 8.25
C LEU A 59 10.08 -16.22 9.33
N VAL A 60 8.89 -15.63 9.31
CA VAL A 60 7.85 -15.92 10.31
C VAL A 60 7.29 -17.33 10.05
N PRO A 61 7.16 -18.21 11.06
CA PRO A 61 6.57 -19.53 10.84
C PRO A 61 5.05 -19.43 10.60
N PRO A 62 4.50 -20.22 9.65
CA PRO A 62 3.06 -20.31 9.45
C PRO A 62 2.39 -21.08 10.60
N VAL A 63 1.11 -20.79 10.85
CA VAL A 63 0.36 -21.34 11.99
C VAL A 63 0.36 -22.87 12.00
N ASN A 64 0.26 -23.49 10.81
CA ASN A 64 0.18 -24.94 10.65
C ASN A 64 1.42 -25.69 11.15
N LEU A 65 2.62 -25.07 11.08
CA LEU A 65 3.87 -25.70 11.54
C LEU A 65 4.07 -25.60 13.06
N LEU A 66 3.59 -24.52 13.67
CA LEU A 66 3.60 -24.36 15.13
C LEU A 66 2.65 -25.35 15.81
N GLU A 67 1.59 -25.77 15.12
CA GLU A 67 0.69 -26.81 15.59
C GLU A 67 1.35 -28.20 15.55
N THR A 68 2.09 -28.54 14.48
CA THR A 68 2.73 -29.86 14.35
C THR A 68 3.84 -30.12 15.36
N ASP A 69 4.65 -29.12 15.72
CA ASP A 69 5.76 -29.28 16.67
C ASP A 69 5.27 -29.49 18.13
N GLU A 70 4.14 -28.89 18.52
CA GLU A 70 3.53 -29.15 19.84
C GLU A 70 2.73 -30.47 19.89
N VAL A 71 2.15 -30.88 18.75
CA VAL A 71 1.45 -32.17 18.63
C VAL A 71 2.43 -33.35 18.60
N GLU A 72 3.64 -33.20 18.04
CA GLU A 72 4.69 -34.24 18.12
C GLU A 72 5.16 -34.52 19.56
N ASN A 73 5.04 -33.54 20.48
CA ASN A 73 5.26 -33.76 21.91
C ASN A 73 4.08 -34.47 22.61
N THR A 74 2.97 -34.72 21.90
CA THR A 74 1.81 -35.48 22.37
C THR A 74 1.52 -36.65 21.43
N SER A 75 2.43 -37.63 21.39
CA SER A 75 2.28 -38.99 20.85
C SER A 75 1.17 -39.20 19.79
N MET A 76 1.40 -38.85 18.51
CA MET A 76 0.57 -39.41 17.43
C MET A 76 1.30 -39.55 16.09
N ARG A 77 1.67 -40.80 15.82
CA ARG A 77 1.69 -41.32 14.44
C ARG A 77 0.23 -41.53 14.06
N ASP A 78 -0.14 -41.13 12.84
CA ASP A 78 -1.43 -41.34 12.18
C ASP A 78 -2.41 -40.15 12.22
N MET A 79 -2.08 -39.05 11.55
CA MET A 79 -3.10 -38.06 11.15
C MET A 79 -2.94 -37.68 9.67
N GLN A 80 -4.00 -37.90 8.88
CA GLN A 80 -4.10 -37.56 7.45
C GLN A 80 -4.87 -36.25 7.22
N VAL A 81 -4.56 -35.18 7.95
CA VAL A 81 -5.06 -33.83 7.61
C VAL A 81 -3.97 -33.14 6.79
N ARG A 82 -4.12 -33.16 5.46
CA ARG A 82 -3.09 -32.63 4.55
C ARG A 82 -3.36 -31.19 4.09
N ASN A 83 -4.59 -30.65 4.23
CA ASN A 83 -4.93 -29.34 3.65
C ASN A 83 -5.83 -28.44 4.52
N PHE A 84 -5.53 -27.14 4.47
CA PHE A 84 -6.17 -26.05 5.21
C PHE A 84 -7.62 -25.75 4.79
N SER A 85 -8.00 -26.13 3.56
CA SER A 85 -9.36 -26.06 3.03
C SER A 85 -10.37 -26.93 3.77
N ASP A 86 -9.90 -27.88 4.58
CA ASP A 86 -10.76 -28.84 5.27
C ASP A 86 -11.31 -28.27 6.59
N VAL A 87 -10.79 -27.12 7.04
CA VAL A 87 -11.16 -26.47 8.32
C VAL A 87 -12.02 -25.21 8.10
N TYR A 88 -11.88 -24.55 6.95
CA TYR A 88 -12.61 -23.32 6.62
C TYR A 88 -13.35 -23.45 5.30
N GLY A 89 -14.62 -23.05 5.27
CA GLY A 89 -15.39 -22.99 4.05
C GLY A 89 -14.86 -21.89 3.11
N PRO A 90 -15.32 -21.85 1.84
CA PRO A 90 -14.91 -20.83 0.85
C PRO A 90 -15.14 -19.37 1.30
N SER A 91 -15.92 -19.15 2.36
CA SER A 91 -16.24 -17.86 2.98
C SER A 91 -15.45 -17.54 4.27
N GLY A 92 -14.45 -18.36 4.63
CA GLY A 92 -13.66 -18.15 5.86
C GLY A 92 -14.43 -18.41 7.17
N GLN A 93 -15.63 -18.97 7.09
CA GLN A 93 -16.35 -19.50 8.25
C GLN A 93 -15.77 -20.87 8.64
N TYR A 94 -15.63 -21.11 9.94
CA TYR A 94 -15.34 -22.45 10.46
C TYR A 94 -16.29 -23.46 9.84
N LEU A 95 -15.76 -24.50 9.19
CA LEU A 95 -16.59 -25.62 8.80
C LEU A 95 -17.12 -26.25 10.09
N ASN A 96 -18.45 -26.31 10.20
CA ASN A 96 -19.08 -26.96 11.33
C ASN A 96 -18.77 -28.46 11.22
N VAL A 97 -17.81 -28.94 12.01
CA VAL A 97 -17.29 -30.33 12.02
C VAL A 97 -18.39 -31.38 12.30
N SER A 98 -19.61 -30.94 12.59
CA SER A 98 -20.81 -31.77 12.69
C SER A 98 -21.34 -32.27 11.34
N GLU A 99 -21.04 -31.61 10.21
CA GLU A 99 -21.55 -31.99 8.88
C GLU A 99 -20.62 -32.95 8.10
N ASN A 100 -19.38 -33.15 8.56
CA ASN A 100 -18.41 -34.06 7.95
C ASN A 100 -17.69 -34.93 9.02
N PRO A 101 -18.35 -35.99 9.54
CA PRO A 101 -17.83 -36.79 10.65
C PRO A 101 -16.61 -37.66 10.31
N GLY A 102 -16.13 -37.64 9.06
CA GLY A 102 -14.98 -38.44 8.60
C GLY A 102 -13.66 -37.68 8.48
N LEU A 103 -13.62 -36.35 8.69
CA LEU A 103 -12.44 -35.52 8.39
C LEU A 103 -11.57 -35.18 9.61
N VAL A 104 -12.08 -35.28 10.84
CA VAL A 104 -11.33 -34.92 12.06
C VAL A 104 -11.73 -35.86 13.18
N ASN A 105 -10.76 -36.60 13.72
CA ASN A 105 -10.97 -37.39 14.93
C ASN A 105 -11.25 -36.42 16.08
N ARG A 106 -12.44 -36.51 16.70
CA ARG A 106 -12.92 -35.54 17.73
C ARG A 106 -12.02 -35.44 18.96
N GLU A 107 -11.10 -36.38 19.16
CA GLU A 107 -10.26 -36.46 20.37
C GLU A 107 -8.99 -35.60 20.29
N GLU A 108 -8.65 -35.03 19.13
CA GLU A 108 -7.29 -34.54 18.84
C GLU A 108 -7.21 -33.05 18.50
N TRP A 109 -8.32 -32.41 18.18
CA TRP A 109 -8.36 -30.96 17.89
C TRP A 109 -8.30 -30.15 19.19
N LYS A 110 -7.18 -29.46 19.42
CA LYS A 110 -6.97 -28.56 20.57
C LYS A 110 -7.06 -27.08 20.14
N PRO A 111 -8.24 -26.45 20.22
CA PRO A 111 -8.43 -25.06 19.78
C PRO A 111 -7.53 -24.04 20.47
N SER A 112 -7.03 -24.32 21.68
CA SER A 112 -6.12 -23.44 22.41
C SER A 112 -4.73 -23.33 21.76
N ILE A 113 -4.20 -24.43 21.19
CA ILE A 113 -2.88 -24.48 20.54
C ILE A 113 -2.91 -23.69 19.23
N PHE A 114 -3.93 -23.94 18.41
CA PHE A 114 -4.18 -23.18 17.18
C PHE A 114 -4.31 -21.67 17.45
N THR A 115 -5.02 -21.30 18.51
CA THR A 115 -5.19 -19.89 18.90
C THR A 115 -3.86 -19.24 19.30
N GLN A 116 -2.98 -19.98 19.99
CA GLN A 116 -1.65 -19.49 20.40
C GLN A 116 -0.70 -19.37 19.21
N ALA A 117 -0.64 -20.38 18.34
CA ALA A 117 0.14 -20.34 17.11
C ALA A 117 -0.29 -19.18 16.19
N SER A 118 -1.59 -19.01 15.99
CA SER A 118 -2.17 -17.89 15.25
C SER A 118 -1.79 -16.54 15.86
N LEU A 119 -1.81 -16.41 17.18
CA LEU A 119 -1.43 -15.18 17.87
C LEU A 119 0.07 -14.86 17.71
N ILE A 120 0.95 -15.85 17.76
CA ILE A 120 2.40 -15.67 17.55
C ILE A 120 2.67 -15.20 16.13
N THR A 121 2.17 -15.92 15.12
CA THR A 121 2.33 -15.56 13.70
C THR A 121 1.76 -14.17 13.42
N PHE A 122 0.55 -13.88 13.92
CA PHE A 122 -0.07 -12.54 13.81
C PHE A 122 0.81 -11.44 14.42
N THR A 123 1.32 -11.67 15.63
CA THR A 123 2.12 -10.66 16.35
C THR A 123 3.45 -10.41 15.65
N LEU A 124 4.13 -11.46 15.18
CA LEU A 124 5.40 -11.34 14.47
C LEU A 124 5.24 -10.61 13.13
N ILE A 125 4.22 -10.98 12.32
CA ILE A 125 3.91 -10.27 11.08
C ILE A 125 3.53 -8.82 11.39
N GLY A 126 2.71 -8.59 12.41
CA GLY A 126 2.30 -7.25 12.83
C GLY A 126 3.49 -6.35 13.20
N ILE A 127 4.45 -6.85 13.98
CA ILE A 127 5.65 -6.09 14.35
C ILE A 127 6.53 -5.80 13.13
N LEU A 128 6.80 -6.80 12.29
CA LEU A 128 7.67 -6.63 11.12
C LEU A 128 7.05 -5.68 10.08
N THR A 129 5.75 -5.82 9.81
CA THR A 129 5.02 -4.92 8.92
C THR A 129 4.92 -3.51 9.49
N LEU A 130 4.73 -3.34 10.80
CA LEU A 130 4.75 -2.03 11.45
C LEU A 130 6.12 -1.34 11.27
N ILE A 131 7.22 -2.06 11.47
CA ILE A 131 8.58 -1.53 11.30
C ILE A 131 8.82 -1.12 9.84
N ASP A 132 8.44 -1.96 8.88
CA ASP A 132 8.56 -1.62 7.46
C ASP A 132 7.72 -0.40 7.09
N ASN A 133 6.47 -0.34 7.54
CA ASN A 133 5.57 0.78 7.30
C ASN A 133 6.12 2.11 7.81
N ILE A 134 6.90 2.11 8.90
CA ILE A 134 7.58 3.31 9.41
C ILE A 134 8.55 3.87 8.35
N PHE A 135 9.31 3.02 7.68
CA PHE A 135 10.23 3.43 6.62
C PHE A 135 9.50 3.86 5.34
N VAL A 136 8.49 3.07 4.92
CA VAL A 136 7.69 3.36 3.71
C VAL A 136 6.95 4.70 3.84
N ALA A 137 6.38 5.00 5.02
CA ALA A 137 5.67 6.25 5.31
C ALA A 137 6.52 7.52 5.12
N GLY A 138 7.84 7.42 5.27
CA GLY A 138 8.78 8.50 5.04
C GLY A 138 9.24 8.61 3.59
N PHE A 139 9.44 7.48 2.92
CA PHE A 139 10.09 7.44 1.60
C PHE A 139 9.35 8.27 0.54
N LEU A 140 8.06 8.01 0.35
CA LEU A 140 7.27 8.59 -0.74
C LEU A 140 7.11 10.13 -0.64
N PRO A 141 6.72 10.73 0.50
CA PRO A 141 6.59 12.19 0.60
C PRO A 141 7.93 12.94 0.53
N LEU A 142 9.02 12.33 1.02
CA LEU A 142 10.37 12.89 0.87
C LEU A 142 10.86 12.86 -0.59
N LEU A 143 10.48 11.82 -1.33
CA LEU A 143 10.76 11.72 -2.75
C LEU A 143 9.95 12.75 -3.53
N ASP A 144 8.68 12.92 -3.19
CA ASP A 144 7.80 13.92 -3.79
C ASP A 144 8.32 15.34 -3.57
N SER A 145 8.73 15.68 -2.33
CA SER A 145 9.28 17.01 -2.04
C SER A 145 10.57 17.27 -2.82
N SER A 146 11.46 16.28 -2.90
CA SER A 146 12.71 16.36 -3.67
C SER A 146 12.43 16.53 -5.16
N THR A 147 11.50 15.77 -5.71
CA THR A 147 11.11 15.83 -7.13
C THR A 147 10.54 17.21 -7.45
N MET A 148 9.67 17.73 -6.59
CA MET A 148 9.09 19.05 -6.75
C MET A 148 10.13 20.18 -6.73
N GLU A 149 11.13 20.08 -5.85
CA GLU A 149 12.21 21.06 -5.77
C GLU A 149 13.10 21.05 -7.01
N LEU A 150 13.41 19.84 -7.50
CA LEU A 150 14.16 19.66 -8.76
C LEU A 150 13.37 20.18 -9.96
N CYS A 151 12.05 19.92 -10.03
CA CYS A 151 11.22 20.42 -11.12
C CYS A 151 11.18 21.96 -11.15
N ARG A 152 11.19 22.62 -9.98
CA ARG A 152 11.32 24.09 -9.90
C ARG A 152 12.65 24.60 -10.41
N ARG A 153 13.74 23.86 -10.18
CA ARG A 153 15.10 24.25 -10.61
C ARG A 153 15.35 24.03 -12.10
N TYR A 154 14.71 23.04 -12.71
CA TYR A 154 14.90 22.68 -14.12
C TYR A 154 13.61 22.97 -14.93
N PRO A 155 13.47 24.19 -15.50
CA PRO A 155 12.31 24.58 -16.28
C PRO A 155 12.05 23.63 -17.46
N GLY A 156 10.78 23.33 -17.72
CA GLY A 156 10.37 22.37 -18.76
C GLY A 156 10.17 20.94 -18.24
N THR A 157 10.53 20.67 -16.99
CA THR A 157 10.14 19.45 -16.29
C THR A 157 8.89 19.69 -15.45
N SER A 158 8.08 18.65 -15.25
CA SER A 158 6.89 18.70 -14.38
C SER A 158 6.86 17.48 -13.48
N TYR A 159 6.24 17.63 -12.30
CA TYR A 159 6.12 16.53 -11.35
C TYR A 159 5.36 15.34 -11.96
N GLY A 160 4.23 15.60 -12.62
CA GLY A 160 3.47 14.57 -13.33
C GLY A 160 4.29 13.86 -14.44
N GLY A 161 5.12 14.62 -15.16
CA GLY A 161 6.06 14.11 -16.16
C GLY A 161 7.17 13.20 -15.61
N GLN A 162 7.44 13.23 -14.30
CA GLN A 162 8.31 12.27 -13.61
C GLN A 162 7.51 11.13 -12.97
N ARG A 163 6.35 11.45 -12.38
CA ARG A 163 5.57 10.53 -11.54
C ARG A 163 4.90 9.40 -12.32
N TRP A 164 4.63 9.58 -13.61
CA TRP A 164 4.04 8.53 -14.46
C TRP A 164 4.91 7.27 -14.57
N LEU A 165 6.24 7.40 -14.41
CA LEU A 165 7.15 6.25 -14.37
C LEU A 165 6.80 5.29 -13.22
N GLY A 166 6.29 5.83 -12.10
CA GLY A 166 5.81 5.01 -10.99
C GLY A 166 4.53 4.22 -11.32
N ALA A 167 3.61 4.81 -12.10
CA ALA A 167 2.41 4.10 -12.58
C ALA A 167 2.79 3.01 -13.60
N PHE A 168 3.72 3.33 -14.50
CA PHE A 168 4.27 2.38 -15.47
C PHE A 168 5.01 1.22 -14.79
N ALA A 169 5.72 1.48 -13.69
CA ALA A 169 6.41 0.46 -12.91
C ALA A 169 5.45 -0.63 -12.39
N VAL A 170 4.23 -0.28 -11.98
CA VAL A 170 3.22 -1.26 -11.55
C VAL A 170 2.85 -2.21 -12.70
N VAL A 171 2.63 -1.67 -13.90
CA VAL A 171 2.27 -2.46 -15.10
C VAL A 171 3.39 -3.43 -15.49
N VAL A 172 4.66 -3.06 -15.26
CA VAL A 172 5.82 -3.89 -15.63
C VAL A 172 6.18 -4.88 -14.52
N PHE A 173 6.39 -4.41 -13.29
CA PHE A 173 6.97 -5.22 -12.22
C PHE A 173 5.94 -6.12 -11.52
N SER A 174 4.65 -5.75 -11.46
CA SER A 174 3.64 -6.63 -10.84
C SER A 174 3.44 -7.94 -11.60
N PRO A 175 3.32 -7.96 -12.95
CA PRO A 175 3.29 -9.21 -13.71
C PRO A 175 4.59 -10.01 -13.60
N ILE A 176 5.75 -9.34 -13.56
CA ILE A 176 7.04 -10.03 -13.36
C ILE A 176 7.07 -10.73 -12.01
N ALA A 177 6.62 -10.06 -10.93
CA ALA A 177 6.53 -10.67 -9.60
C ALA A 177 5.59 -11.88 -9.59
N GLY A 178 4.42 -11.77 -10.24
CA GLY A 178 3.46 -12.87 -10.38
C GLY A 178 4.01 -14.05 -11.19
N PHE A 179 4.65 -13.80 -12.33
CA PHE A 179 5.30 -14.84 -13.13
C PHE A 179 6.41 -15.55 -12.36
N LEU A 180 7.24 -14.80 -11.61
CA LEU A 180 8.28 -15.40 -10.77
C LEU A 180 7.70 -16.25 -9.64
N PHE A 181 6.57 -15.83 -9.06
CA PHE A 181 5.82 -16.63 -8.09
C PHE A 181 5.33 -17.94 -8.71
N ASP A 182 4.60 -17.88 -9.83
CA ASP A 182 4.06 -19.06 -10.51
C ASP A 182 5.17 -20.02 -10.98
N TRP A 183 6.26 -19.47 -11.51
CA TRP A 183 7.41 -20.26 -11.95
C TRP A 183 8.09 -20.99 -10.80
N PHE A 184 8.29 -20.32 -9.67
CA PHE A 184 8.93 -20.91 -8.50
C PHE A 184 8.02 -21.97 -7.85
N GLU A 185 6.72 -21.70 -7.75
CA GLU A 185 5.74 -22.65 -7.23
C GLU A 185 5.64 -23.93 -8.09
N ASN A 186 5.86 -23.85 -9.39
CA ASN A 186 5.84 -25.03 -10.29
C ASN A 186 7.22 -25.71 -10.46
N SER A 187 8.27 -25.20 -9.82
CA SER A 187 9.62 -25.76 -9.94
C SER A 187 9.92 -26.84 -8.90
N ASP A 188 10.68 -27.87 -9.26
CA ASP A 188 11.17 -28.92 -8.34
C ASP A 188 12.11 -28.38 -7.24
N ILE A 189 12.49 -27.11 -7.33
CA ILE A 189 13.33 -26.36 -6.37
C ILE A 189 12.50 -25.83 -5.18
N ASN A 190 11.17 -26.03 -5.18
CA ASN A 190 10.33 -25.75 -4.03
C ASN A 190 11.01 -26.31 -2.76
N LEU A 191 11.41 -25.41 -1.87
CA LEU A 191 12.12 -25.72 -0.63
C LEU A 191 11.26 -26.50 0.37
N GLY A 192 10.21 -27.21 -0.07
CA GLY A 192 9.20 -27.89 0.74
C GLY A 192 8.40 -26.91 1.61
N ASP A 193 7.44 -27.46 2.36
CA ASP A 193 6.72 -26.82 3.48
C ASP A 193 7.66 -26.58 4.68
N THR A 194 8.89 -26.11 4.44
CA THR A 194 9.93 -25.98 5.45
C THR A 194 9.79 -24.65 6.18
N TYR A 195 9.56 -24.71 7.51
CA TYR A 195 9.66 -23.72 8.63
C TYR A 195 9.35 -22.20 8.42
N PHE A 196 9.34 -21.69 7.21
CA PHE A 196 9.25 -20.29 6.85
C PHE A 196 7.94 -20.00 6.12
N LEU A 197 7.40 -18.80 6.31
CA LEU A 197 6.02 -18.43 6.00
C LEU A 197 5.61 -18.82 4.60
N HIS A 198 6.52 -18.81 3.62
CA HIS A 198 6.35 -19.45 2.30
C HIS A 198 7.63 -19.31 1.49
N SER A 199 8.32 -20.42 1.23
CA SER A 199 9.31 -20.49 0.14
C SER A 199 8.72 -19.97 -1.18
N LYS A 200 7.41 -20.14 -1.40
CA LYS A 200 6.66 -19.69 -2.60
C LYS A 200 6.73 -18.18 -2.88
N TYR A 201 6.71 -17.33 -1.85
CA TYR A 201 6.78 -15.87 -2.04
C TYR A 201 8.23 -15.34 -2.12
N LEU A 202 9.23 -16.20 -1.91
CA LEU A 202 10.65 -15.84 -1.92
C LEU A 202 11.07 -15.04 -3.17
N PRO A 203 10.70 -15.42 -4.42
CA PRO A 203 11.09 -14.67 -5.59
C PRO A 203 10.57 -13.23 -5.60
N SER A 204 9.36 -13.00 -5.09
CA SER A 204 8.76 -11.67 -4.99
C SER A 204 9.48 -10.80 -3.96
N PHE A 205 9.85 -11.36 -2.81
CA PHE A 205 10.66 -10.66 -1.80
C PHE A 205 12.07 -10.36 -2.32
N VAL A 206 12.72 -11.30 -3.02
CA VAL A 206 14.04 -11.07 -3.63
C VAL A 206 13.97 -9.97 -4.68
N LEU A 207 12.96 -9.99 -5.56
CA LEU A 207 12.73 -8.94 -6.55
C LEU A 207 12.54 -7.58 -5.87
N PHE A 208 11.70 -7.50 -4.84
CA PHE A 208 11.49 -6.28 -4.05
C PHE A 208 12.80 -5.76 -3.47
N THR A 209 13.60 -6.61 -2.81
CA THR A 209 14.89 -6.23 -2.23
C THR A 209 15.85 -5.70 -3.29
N ILE A 210 15.96 -6.37 -4.44
CA ILE A 210 16.83 -5.92 -5.53
C ILE A 210 16.38 -4.54 -6.03
N LEU A 211 15.08 -4.34 -6.27
CA LEU A 211 14.55 -3.07 -6.76
C LEU A 211 14.77 -1.94 -5.74
N MET A 212 14.56 -2.21 -4.44
CA MET A 212 14.81 -1.23 -3.39
C MET A 212 16.29 -0.89 -3.25
N LEU A 213 17.21 -1.86 -3.34
CA LEU A 213 18.65 -1.60 -3.33
C LEU A 213 19.10 -0.82 -4.57
N VAL A 214 18.58 -1.16 -5.74
CA VAL A 214 18.85 -0.41 -6.99
C VAL A 214 18.32 1.02 -6.90
N SER A 215 17.19 1.24 -6.23
CA SER A 215 16.61 2.58 -6.02
C SER A 215 17.53 3.53 -5.21
N VAL A 216 18.46 3.00 -4.42
CA VAL A 216 19.45 3.81 -3.68
C VAL A 216 20.40 4.52 -4.64
N ILE A 217 20.71 3.94 -5.79
CA ILE A 217 21.63 4.52 -6.78
C ILE A 217 21.13 5.90 -7.26
N PRO A 218 19.92 6.05 -7.83
CA PRO A 218 19.43 7.37 -8.25
C PRO A 218 19.27 8.33 -7.07
N VAL A 219 18.91 7.87 -5.86
CA VAL A 219 18.84 8.73 -4.66
C VAL A 219 20.21 9.30 -4.29
N CYS A 220 21.27 8.50 -4.39
CA CYS A 220 22.64 8.96 -4.16
C CYS A 220 23.06 10.01 -5.20
N LEU A 221 22.72 9.78 -6.47
CA LEU A 221 23.02 10.67 -7.60
C LEU A 221 22.16 11.94 -7.61
N MET A 222 20.98 11.92 -6.97
CA MET A 222 20.06 13.04 -6.91
C MET A 222 20.71 14.25 -6.23
N GLU A 223 20.61 15.42 -6.86
CA GLU A 223 21.01 16.68 -6.23
C GLU A 223 19.98 17.02 -5.14
N VAL A 224 20.42 17.11 -3.89
CA VAL A 224 19.57 17.64 -2.80
C VAL A 224 19.96 19.08 -2.57
N LEU A 225 18.98 19.94 -2.80
CA LEU A 225 19.15 21.38 -2.71
C LEU A 225 19.23 21.76 -1.22
N PRO A 226 20.25 22.53 -0.81
CA PRO A 226 20.34 23.00 0.56
C PRO A 226 19.19 23.97 0.82
N SER A 227 18.21 23.53 1.60
CA SER A 227 17.16 24.40 2.12
C SER A 227 17.63 25.14 3.37
N LYS A 228 17.10 26.36 3.61
CA LYS A 228 17.19 26.97 4.94
C LYS A 228 16.44 26.07 5.92
N ALA A 229 17.05 25.78 7.07
CA ALA A 229 16.36 25.09 8.15
C ALA A 229 15.31 26.03 8.77
N SER A 230 14.06 25.58 8.89
CA SER A 230 13.04 26.33 9.63
C SER A 230 13.33 26.23 11.14
N PRO A 231 13.49 27.36 11.86
CA PRO A 231 13.78 27.35 13.29
C PRO A 231 12.59 26.91 14.14
N SER A 232 11.35 26.98 13.64
CA SER A 232 10.14 26.64 14.40
C SER A 232 9.00 26.09 13.53
N ILE A 233 9.17 24.87 13.03
CA ILE A 233 8.18 24.14 12.22
C ILE A 233 6.77 24.20 12.82
N SER A 234 6.62 23.90 14.12
CA SER A 234 5.30 23.87 14.78
C SER A 234 4.58 25.22 14.77
N ARG A 235 5.33 26.32 14.96
CA ARG A 235 4.77 27.68 14.92
C ARG A 235 4.33 28.05 13.51
N GLU A 236 5.11 27.70 12.50
CA GLU A 236 4.79 27.97 11.10
C GLU A 236 3.56 27.18 10.65
N LEU A 237 3.45 25.90 11.03
CA LEU A 237 2.22 25.12 10.81
C LEU A 237 1.01 25.75 11.49
N LEU A 238 1.15 26.19 12.75
CA LEU A 238 0.06 26.85 13.46
C LEU A 238 -0.40 28.13 12.76
N VAL A 239 0.52 28.90 12.18
CA VAL A 239 0.18 30.10 11.41
C VAL A 239 -0.51 29.72 10.09
N LEU A 240 0.00 28.70 9.40
CA LEU A 240 -0.55 28.23 8.12
C LEU A 240 -1.99 27.73 8.27
N PHE A 241 -2.26 26.91 9.28
CA PHE A 241 -3.59 26.34 9.54
C PHE A 241 -4.58 27.32 10.21
N LYS A 242 -4.21 28.60 10.38
CA LYS A 242 -5.21 29.66 10.68
C LYS A 242 -6.00 30.05 9.44
N ASP A 243 -5.47 29.80 8.25
CA ASP A 243 -6.20 30.05 7.01
C ASP A 243 -7.23 28.95 6.78
N LEU A 244 -8.51 29.35 6.78
CA LEU A 244 -9.63 28.45 6.56
C LEU A 244 -9.54 27.76 5.18
N HIS A 245 -9.05 28.44 4.15
CA HIS A 245 -8.92 27.86 2.83
C HIS A 245 -7.95 26.66 2.84
N ILE A 246 -6.82 26.77 3.55
CA ILE A 246 -5.85 25.68 3.69
C ILE A 246 -6.45 24.51 4.48
N VAL A 247 -7.15 24.80 5.59
CA VAL A 247 -7.84 23.77 6.39
C VAL A 247 -8.85 23.01 5.52
N LEU A 248 -9.66 23.72 4.74
CA LEU A 248 -10.64 23.10 3.83
C LEU A 248 -9.96 22.24 2.75
N THR A 249 -8.81 22.66 2.21
CA THR A 249 -8.05 21.84 1.26
C THR A 249 -7.48 20.56 1.90
N PHE A 250 -7.07 20.61 3.17
CA PHE A 250 -6.67 19.39 3.89
C PHE A 250 -7.84 18.46 4.19
N VAL A 251 -9.01 18.99 4.52
CA VAL A 251 -10.24 18.20 4.63
C VAL A 251 -10.54 17.52 3.29
N LEU A 252 -10.36 18.24 2.17
CA LEU A 252 -10.50 17.67 0.84
C LEU A 252 -9.51 16.54 0.56
N PHE A 253 -8.26 16.63 1.01
CA PHE A 253 -7.29 15.53 0.89
C PHE A 253 -7.76 14.26 1.61
N ILE A 254 -8.37 14.43 2.79
CA ILE A 254 -8.97 13.32 3.55
C ILE A 254 -10.13 12.71 2.75
N VAL A 255 -11.04 13.54 2.22
CA VAL A 255 -12.18 13.07 1.41
C VAL A 255 -11.72 12.29 0.17
N VAL A 256 -10.73 12.80 -0.56
CA VAL A 256 -10.12 12.10 -1.70
C VAL A 256 -9.51 10.77 -1.25
N GLY A 257 -8.83 10.76 -0.11
CA GLY A 257 -8.28 9.55 0.51
C GLY A 257 -9.35 8.50 0.82
N MET A 258 -10.48 8.93 1.38
CA MET A 258 -11.64 8.08 1.69
C MET A 258 -12.24 7.48 0.43
N CYS A 259 -12.46 8.28 -0.62
CA CYS A 259 -12.95 7.76 -1.90
C CYS A 259 -12.00 6.71 -2.48
N LYS A 260 -10.67 6.94 -2.43
CA LYS A 260 -9.67 5.94 -2.85
C LYS A 260 -9.73 4.69 -1.96
N GLY A 261 -9.81 4.86 -0.65
CA GLY A 261 -9.87 3.77 0.33
C GLY A 261 -11.05 2.84 0.08
N ILE A 262 -12.25 3.40 -0.14
CA ILE A 262 -13.45 2.64 -0.49
C ILE A 262 -13.23 1.80 -1.76
N VAL A 263 -12.71 2.40 -2.83
CA VAL A 263 -12.49 1.68 -4.10
C VAL A 263 -11.48 0.54 -3.91
N VAL A 264 -10.35 0.79 -3.24
CA VAL A 264 -9.31 -0.22 -3.00
C VAL A 264 -9.80 -1.35 -2.10
N ALA A 265 -10.61 -1.04 -1.08
CA ALA A 265 -11.10 -2.03 -0.14
C ALA A 265 -12.21 -2.92 -0.74
N PHE A 266 -13.15 -2.34 -1.49
CA PHE A 266 -14.40 -3.02 -1.84
C PHE A 266 -14.57 -3.39 -3.30
N LEU A 267 -13.91 -2.73 -4.26
CA LEU A 267 -14.19 -2.95 -5.68
C LEU A 267 -13.99 -4.42 -6.09
N PHE A 268 -12.89 -5.03 -5.67
CA PHE A 268 -12.55 -6.40 -6.03
C PHE A 268 -13.44 -7.44 -5.35
N ILE A 269 -13.82 -7.20 -4.10
CA ILE A 269 -14.79 -8.03 -3.39
C ILE A 269 -16.14 -7.96 -4.10
N TYR A 270 -16.58 -6.76 -4.48
CA TYR A 270 -17.84 -6.56 -5.19
C TYR A 270 -17.84 -7.21 -6.59
N LEU A 271 -16.74 -7.12 -7.34
CA LEU A 271 -16.61 -7.81 -8.63
C LEU A 271 -16.65 -9.34 -8.46
N GLU A 272 -16.03 -9.87 -7.41
CA GLU A 272 -16.09 -11.30 -7.08
C GLU A 272 -17.53 -11.75 -6.76
N GLU A 273 -18.31 -10.95 -6.01
CA GLU A 273 -19.73 -11.20 -5.76
C GLU A 273 -20.56 -11.23 -7.06
N LEU A 274 -20.19 -10.39 -8.04
CA LEU A 274 -20.75 -10.41 -9.41
C LEU A 274 -20.21 -11.56 -10.29
N LYS A 275 -19.44 -12.49 -9.71
CA LYS A 275 -18.80 -13.63 -10.39
C LYS A 275 -17.80 -13.20 -11.48
N ALA A 276 -17.14 -12.06 -11.32
CA ALA A 276 -16.05 -11.65 -12.20
C ALA A 276 -14.90 -12.66 -12.14
N SER A 277 -14.26 -12.92 -13.27
CA SER A 277 -13.05 -13.73 -13.32
C SER A 277 -11.83 -12.92 -12.84
N SER A 278 -10.81 -13.60 -12.32
CA SER A 278 -9.53 -12.97 -11.95
C SER A 278 -8.89 -12.23 -13.13
N MET A 279 -9.09 -12.71 -14.36
CA MET A 279 -8.64 -12.02 -15.58
C MET A 279 -9.32 -10.66 -15.75
N LEU A 280 -10.63 -10.56 -15.48
CA LEU A 280 -11.37 -9.31 -15.57
C LEU A 280 -10.90 -8.29 -14.51
N MET A 281 -10.64 -8.75 -13.28
CA MET A 281 -10.10 -7.92 -12.22
C MET A 281 -8.69 -7.39 -12.57
N SER A 282 -7.83 -8.25 -13.14
CA SER A 282 -6.50 -7.84 -13.63
C SER A 282 -6.61 -6.87 -14.81
N LEU A 283 -7.54 -7.10 -15.74
CA LEU A 283 -7.78 -6.19 -16.87
C LEU A 283 -8.27 -4.81 -16.40
N SER A 284 -9.08 -4.77 -15.34
CA SER A 284 -9.50 -3.54 -14.67
C SER A 284 -8.30 -2.69 -14.24
N LEU A 285 -7.28 -3.31 -13.62
CA LEU A 285 -6.04 -2.61 -13.22
C LEU A 285 -5.22 -2.12 -14.41
N VAL A 286 -5.19 -2.87 -15.50
CA VAL A 286 -4.50 -2.41 -16.71
C VAL A 286 -5.16 -1.15 -17.26
N ILE A 287 -6.50 -1.11 -17.31
CA ILE A 287 -7.24 0.07 -17.77
C ILE A 287 -7.01 1.27 -16.85
N THR A 288 -6.97 1.09 -15.52
CA THR A 288 -6.66 2.20 -14.61
C THR A 288 -5.28 2.78 -14.88
N CYS A 289 -4.25 1.94 -15.01
CA CYS A 289 -2.89 2.41 -15.30
C CYS A 289 -2.80 3.13 -16.67
N LEU A 290 -3.49 2.60 -17.69
CA LEU A 290 -3.54 3.22 -19.01
C LEU A 290 -4.23 4.59 -19.00
N ALA A 291 -5.27 4.77 -18.17
CA ALA A 291 -5.95 6.05 -18.00
C ALA A 291 -5.16 7.03 -17.10
N GLU A 292 -4.47 6.51 -16.09
CA GLU A 292 -3.63 7.28 -15.17
C GLU A 292 -2.44 7.95 -15.87
N THR A 293 -1.74 7.20 -16.73
CA THR A 293 -0.51 7.63 -17.39
C THR A 293 -0.65 8.95 -18.18
N PRO A 294 -1.59 9.12 -19.12
CA PRO A 294 -1.75 10.38 -19.85
C PRO A 294 -2.18 11.53 -18.94
N CYS A 295 -3.00 11.25 -17.92
CA CYS A 295 -3.43 12.26 -16.96
C CYS A 295 -2.26 12.77 -16.11
N LEU A 296 -1.38 11.88 -15.64
CA LEU A 296 -0.15 12.26 -14.94
C LEU A 296 0.76 13.11 -15.83
N ILE A 297 1.01 12.69 -17.08
CA ILE A 297 1.87 13.45 -18.00
C ILE A 297 1.30 14.84 -18.28
N ALA A 298 -0.02 14.96 -18.42
CA ALA A 298 -0.69 16.22 -18.69
C ALA A 298 -0.90 17.10 -17.45
N SER A 299 -0.74 16.56 -16.24
CA SER A 299 -1.23 17.18 -15.00
C SER A 299 -0.69 18.60 -14.79
N GLY A 300 0.60 18.83 -15.01
CA GLY A 300 1.21 20.15 -14.81
C GLY A 300 0.57 21.23 -15.68
N LYS A 301 0.32 20.92 -16.96
CA LYS A 301 -0.35 21.86 -17.89
C LYS A 301 -1.82 22.08 -17.52
N VAL A 302 -2.49 21.05 -17.03
CA VAL A 302 -3.89 21.12 -16.61
C VAL A 302 -4.02 21.99 -15.35
N ILE A 303 -3.15 21.79 -14.37
CA ILE A 303 -3.12 22.56 -13.12
C ILE A 303 -2.79 24.02 -13.40
N GLU A 304 -1.77 24.31 -14.23
CA GLU A 304 -1.41 25.68 -14.62
C GLU A 304 -2.56 26.41 -15.31
N LYS A 305 -3.32 25.72 -16.16
CA LYS A 305 -4.41 26.32 -16.94
C LYS A 305 -5.72 26.47 -16.17
N LEU A 306 -6.08 25.48 -15.34
CA LEU A 306 -7.39 25.41 -14.68
C LEU A 306 -7.37 25.86 -13.21
N GLY A 307 -6.20 25.86 -12.57
CA GLY A 307 -6.05 26.09 -11.14
C GLY A 307 -6.38 24.84 -10.30
N TYR A 308 -5.98 24.88 -9.03
CA TYR A 308 -6.12 23.75 -8.10
C TYR A 308 -7.59 23.42 -7.82
N GLU A 309 -8.43 24.43 -7.64
CA GLU A 309 -9.83 24.30 -7.24
C GLU A 309 -10.66 23.56 -8.30
N VAL A 310 -10.47 23.89 -9.57
CA VAL A 310 -11.18 23.26 -10.68
C VAL A 310 -10.74 21.81 -10.85
N VAL A 311 -9.44 21.53 -10.71
CA VAL A 311 -8.91 20.16 -10.77
C VAL A 311 -9.50 19.33 -9.63
N PHE A 312 -9.51 19.85 -8.40
CA PHE A 312 -10.14 19.21 -7.26
C PHE A 312 -11.63 18.93 -7.46
N ALA A 313 -12.40 19.93 -7.90
CA ALA A 313 -13.82 19.77 -8.17
C ALA A 313 -14.07 18.70 -9.24
N SER A 314 -13.26 18.67 -10.31
CA SER A 314 -13.36 17.67 -11.37
C SER A 314 -13.07 16.25 -10.86
N GLY A 315 -12.09 16.08 -9.97
CA GLY A 315 -11.76 14.78 -9.39
C GLY A 315 -12.84 14.27 -8.44
N LEU A 316 -13.39 15.13 -7.59
CA LEU A 316 -14.54 14.77 -6.75
C LEU A 316 -15.75 14.37 -7.58
N PHE A 317 -16.06 15.15 -8.63
CA PHE A 317 -17.15 14.81 -9.55
C PHE A 317 -16.90 13.47 -10.24
N ALA A 318 -15.67 13.22 -10.70
CA ALA A 318 -15.29 11.93 -11.29
C ALA A 318 -15.44 10.77 -10.29
N TYR A 319 -15.10 10.96 -9.00
CA TYR A 319 -15.35 9.97 -7.95
C TYR A 319 -16.84 9.70 -7.74
N ILE A 320 -17.70 10.73 -7.75
CA ILE A 320 -19.16 10.56 -7.64
C ILE A 320 -19.66 9.70 -8.79
N VAL A 321 -19.30 10.04 -10.04
CA VAL A 321 -19.70 9.28 -11.22
C VAL A 321 -19.17 7.85 -11.16
N ARG A 322 -17.92 7.66 -10.72
CA ARG A 322 -17.29 6.35 -10.59
C ARG A 322 -17.98 5.46 -9.56
N LEU A 323 -18.25 5.97 -8.36
CA LEU A 323 -18.92 5.22 -7.29
C LEU A 323 -20.38 4.90 -7.63
N LEU A 324 -21.11 5.84 -8.24
CA LEU A 324 -22.46 5.58 -8.76
C LEU A 324 -22.43 4.58 -9.92
N GLY A 325 -21.43 4.65 -10.78
CA GLY A 325 -21.23 3.66 -11.84
C GLY A 325 -21.06 2.26 -11.27
N TYR A 326 -20.26 2.11 -10.21
CA TYR A 326 -20.10 0.83 -9.53
C TYR A 326 -21.40 0.32 -8.93
N SER A 327 -22.22 1.16 -8.32
CA SER A 327 -23.50 0.72 -7.73
C SER A 327 -24.54 0.27 -8.77
N LEU A 328 -24.31 0.53 -10.06
CA LEU A 328 -25.20 0.16 -11.17
C LEU A 328 -24.67 -1.05 -11.96
N LEU A 329 -23.61 -1.70 -11.49
CA LEU A 329 -23.05 -2.88 -12.17
C LEU A 329 -23.93 -4.12 -11.97
N GLU A 330 -24.53 -4.59 -13.06
CA GLU A 330 -25.17 -5.92 -13.12
C GLU A 330 -24.27 -6.94 -13.82
N ASN A 331 -23.62 -6.51 -14.90
CA ASN A 331 -22.61 -7.28 -15.63
C ASN A 331 -21.21 -6.79 -15.22
N PRO A 332 -20.33 -7.67 -14.68
CA PRO A 332 -19.03 -7.25 -14.19
C PRO A 332 -18.14 -6.66 -15.28
N TRP A 333 -18.32 -7.01 -16.56
CA TRP A 333 -17.54 -6.44 -17.67
C TRP A 333 -17.75 -4.94 -17.87
N MET A 334 -18.86 -4.38 -17.40
CA MET A 334 -19.13 -2.94 -17.49
C MET A 334 -18.18 -2.12 -16.62
N VAL A 335 -17.48 -2.73 -15.65
CA VAL A 335 -16.45 -2.06 -14.85
C VAL A 335 -15.38 -1.41 -15.73
N LEU A 336 -15.04 -2.04 -16.85
CA LEU A 336 -14.01 -1.56 -17.79
C LEU A 336 -14.37 -0.22 -18.46
N LEU A 337 -15.66 0.14 -18.48
CA LEU A 337 -16.13 1.44 -18.98
C LEU A 337 -15.99 2.54 -17.92
N ILE A 338 -15.95 2.15 -16.64
CA ILE A 338 -15.86 3.06 -15.50
C ILE A 338 -14.40 3.34 -15.13
N GLU A 339 -13.53 2.33 -15.23
CA GLU A 339 -12.10 2.43 -14.89
C GLU A 339 -11.33 3.60 -15.54
N PRO A 340 -11.64 4.06 -16.77
CA PRO A 340 -10.98 5.23 -17.35
C PRO A 340 -11.12 6.51 -16.51
N LEU A 341 -12.16 6.63 -15.67
CA LEU A 341 -12.30 7.77 -14.74
C LEU A 341 -11.18 7.84 -13.70
N HIS A 342 -10.44 6.74 -13.49
CA HIS A 342 -9.25 6.70 -12.65
C HIS A 342 -8.20 7.74 -13.03
N GLY A 343 -8.06 8.03 -14.33
CA GLY A 343 -7.16 9.06 -14.81
C GLY A 343 -7.42 10.42 -14.15
N VAL A 344 -8.69 10.80 -14.02
CA VAL A 344 -9.08 12.07 -13.36
C VAL A 344 -9.03 11.92 -11.84
N CYS A 345 -9.64 10.86 -11.29
CA CYS A 345 -9.71 10.60 -9.85
C CYS A 345 -8.35 10.52 -9.15
N TYR A 346 -7.32 10.02 -9.85
CA TYR A 346 -6.01 9.75 -9.28
C TYR A 346 -4.88 10.42 -10.08
N GLY A 347 -4.87 10.24 -11.41
CA GLY A 347 -3.81 10.77 -12.27
C GLY A 347 -3.70 12.30 -12.31
N LEU A 348 -4.81 13.04 -12.17
CA LEU A 348 -4.78 14.50 -12.01
C LEU A 348 -4.71 14.94 -10.54
N ILE A 349 -5.48 14.28 -9.68
CA ILE A 349 -5.61 14.67 -8.28
C ILE A 349 -4.33 14.46 -7.49
N TRP A 350 -3.58 13.38 -7.75
CA TRP A 350 -2.33 13.13 -7.04
C TRP A 350 -1.31 14.26 -7.26
N PRO A 351 -0.91 14.61 -8.50
CA PRO A 351 -0.06 15.76 -8.75
C PRO A 351 -0.64 17.06 -8.18
N CYS A 352 -1.95 17.28 -8.27
CA CYS A 352 -2.60 18.47 -7.72
C CYS A 352 -2.41 18.60 -6.21
N CYS A 353 -2.59 17.52 -5.44
CA CYS A 353 -2.27 17.49 -4.01
C CYS A 353 -0.80 17.82 -3.73
N THR A 354 0.12 17.17 -4.45
CA THR A 354 1.56 17.35 -4.26
C THR A 354 2.00 18.76 -4.62
N GLU A 355 1.53 19.31 -5.74
CA GLU A 355 1.85 20.68 -6.16
C GLU A 355 1.26 21.71 -5.20
N TYR A 356 0.00 21.54 -4.78
CA TYR A 356 -0.63 22.45 -3.80
C TYR A 356 0.10 22.43 -2.46
N ALA A 357 0.43 21.25 -1.92
CA ALA A 357 1.16 21.12 -0.66
C ALA A 357 2.53 21.81 -0.72
N ASN A 358 3.22 21.74 -1.86
CA ASN A 358 4.48 22.44 -2.06
C ASN A 358 4.32 23.95 -2.31
N HIS A 359 3.18 24.38 -2.87
CA HIS A 359 2.87 25.78 -3.14
C HIS A 359 2.62 26.55 -1.84
N ILE A 360 1.88 25.95 -0.89
CA ILE A 360 1.59 26.57 0.41
C ILE A 360 2.71 26.40 1.44
N ALA A 361 3.73 25.59 1.13
CA ALA A 361 4.80 25.29 2.07
C ALA A 361 5.64 26.55 2.37
N PRO A 362 5.82 26.91 3.65
CA PRO A 362 6.80 27.92 4.03
C PRO A 362 8.22 27.58 3.55
N GLU A 363 9.09 28.59 3.47
CA GLU A 363 10.50 28.37 3.10
C GLU A 363 11.13 27.30 4.01
N GLY A 364 11.59 26.22 3.39
CA GLY A 364 12.23 25.10 4.09
C GLY A 364 11.31 24.15 4.82
N MET A 365 10.02 24.14 4.48
CA MET A 365 9.04 23.19 5.02
C MET A 365 8.39 22.29 3.96
N SER A 366 9.00 22.18 2.78
CA SER A 366 8.46 21.40 1.66
C SER A 366 8.21 19.93 2.04
N SER A 367 9.17 19.28 2.70
CA SER A 367 9.03 17.87 3.10
C SER A 367 7.94 17.69 4.15
N THR A 368 7.86 18.61 5.10
CA THR A 368 6.86 18.62 6.17
C THR A 368 5.46 18.72 5.60
N LEU A 369 5.24 19.63 4.64
CA LEU A 369 3.93 19.78 4.00
C LEU A 369 3.57 18.60 3.10
N GLN A 370 4.52 18.04 2.35
CA GLN A 370 4.28 16.80 1.59
C GLN A 370 3.90 15.63 2.51
N SER A 371 4.62 15.47 3.62
CA SER A 371 4.32 14.46 4.63
C SER A 371 2.96 14.65 5.28
N LEU A 372 2.57 15.89 5.60
CA LEU A 372 1.23 16.18 6.13
C LEU A 372 0.14 15.89 5.10
N ALA A 373 0.34 16.28 3.84
CA ALA A 373 -0.60 15.99 2.76
C ALA A 373 -0.73 14.47 2.53
N HIS A 374 0.38 13.74 2.60
CA HIS A 374 0.42 12.29 2.52
C HIS A 374 -0.31 11.64 3.71
N ALA A 375 -0.06 12.10 4.94
CA ALA A 375 -0.75 11.66 6.14
C ALA A 375 -2.27 11.90 6.09
N ALA A 376 -2.71 13.04 5.56
CA ALA A 376 -4.13 13.35 5.40
C ALA A 376 -4.80 12.42 4.38
N LYS A 377 -4.19 12.23 3.21
CA LYS A 377 -4.76 11.47 2.10
C LYS A 377 -4.62 9.95 2.28
N ALA A 378 -3.40 9.47 2.48
CA ALA A 378 -3.08 8.04 2.53
C ALA A 378 -3.17 7.45 3.94
N GLY A 379 -3.10 8.29 4.98
CA GLY A 379 -3.33 7.89 6.37
C GLY A 379 -4.80 8.02 6.75
N VAL A 380 -5.20 9.19 7.27
CA VAL A 380 -6.56 9.43 7.80
C VAL A 380 -7.63 9.11 6.75
N GLY A 381 -7.48 9.63 5.54
CA GLY A 381 -8.46 9.43 4.48
C GLY A 381 -8.70 7.96 4.16
N THR A 382 -7.66 7.12 4.11
CA THR A 382 -7.84 5.68 3.80
C THR A 382 -8.53 4.90 4.94
N ILE A 383 -8.46 5.38 6.19
CA ILE A 383 -9.02 4.69 7.37
C ILE A 383 -10.46 5.15 7.66
N ALA A 384 -10.73 6.44 7.46
CA ALA A 384 -12.02 7.07 7.72
C ALA A 384 -13.08 6.62 6.71
#